data_AF-A0A3D5ZPE1-F1
#
_entry.id   AF-A0A3D5ZPE1-F1
#
_cell.length_a   1.000
_cell.length_b   1.000
_cell.length_c   1.000
_cell.angle_alpha   90.00
_cell.angle_beta   90.00
_cell.angle_gamma   90.00
#
_symmetry.space_group_name_H-M   'P 1'
#
loop_
_entity.id
_entity.type
_entity.pdbx_description
1 polymer ?
#
loop_
_entity_poly.entity_id
_entity_poly.type
_entity_poly.pdbx_seq_one_letter_code
_entity_poly.pdbx_strand_id
1 'polypeptide(L)'
;MKQFVRDNIRIQFLSEDIVRLEAGKKGVFCDGDTMLVANKTAFDGVEIAVNEKSDGAYVTHGDVTVFVPAEAKNLSGAKLILGGKIAYVYKNLRNSGELPSLDKTPDVFAVADNPRVVLPEGGYAPIAQKNNGFVIDEKAQDVYLLVCRKNAAKLRKLYVELTGRAELVRLATLGNWNSRYYKYDQKQAEQMILDYEAHDVPLDNIVLDTDWRMASDRGIGYDVDTNLFPDMNGYYRFAHDHGVDVMFNDHPEPQDGCTSCIDPKEVAYRAMRLAEHLENGLDTWWYDRNWHT
;
A
#
# COMPACT_ATOMS: atom_id res chain seq x y z
N MET A 1 28.31 -10.81 11.66
CA MET A 1 27.53 -9.61 12.01
C MET A 1 26.76 -9.17 10.78
N LYS A 2 25.45 -8.92 10.90
CA LYS A 2 24.60 -8.47 9.76
C LYS A 2 24.07 -7.04 9.88
N GLN A 3 24.31 -6.40 11.02
CA GLN A 3 23.93 -5.02 11.28
C GLN A 3 24.99 -4.32 12.13
N PHE A 4 25.15 -3.04 11.91
CA PHE A 4 25.94 -2.13 12.74
C PHE A 4 24.99 -1.20 13.50
N VAL A 5 25.22 -1.04 14.79
CA VAL A 5 24.44 -0.13 15.65
C VAL A 5 25.40 0.73 16.45
N ARG A 6 25.18 2.05 16.40
CA ARG A 6 25.86 3.03 17.25
C ARG A 6 24.85 4.07 17.71
N ASP A 7 24.64 4.13 19.03
CA ASP A 7 23.64 4.97 19.66
C ASP A 7 22.24 4.83 19.03
N ASN A 8 21.80 5.86 18.31
CA ASN A 8 20.50 5.90 17.64
C ASN A 8 20.58 5.50 16.17
N ILE A 9 21.74 5.13 15.63
CA ILE A 9 21.90 4.81 14.21
C ILE A 9 22.06 3.32 14.02
N ARG A 10 21.27 2.76 13.10
CA ARG A 10 21.39 1.39 12.61
C ARG A 10 21.65 1.37 11.12
N ILE A 11 22.61 0.55 10.71
CA ILE A 11 22.82 0.14 9.32
C ILE A 11 22.63 -1.37 9.27
N GLN A 12 21.76 -1.83 8.37
CA GLN A 12 21.48 -3.25 8.19
C GLN A 12 21.50 -3.57 6.71
N PHE A 13 22.28 -4.58 6.32
CA PHE A 13 22.23 -5.11 4.96
C PHE A 13 21.22 -6.25 4.94
N LEU A 14 20.02 -5.95 4.42
CA LEU A 14 18.89 -6.89 4.35
C LEU A 14 19.12 -7.97 3.28
N SER A 15 19.85 -7.62 2.22
CA SER A 15 20.36 -8.53 1.20
C SER A 15 21.63 -7.95 0.57
N GLU A 16 22.16 -8.63 -0.45
CA GLU A 16 23.28 -8.17 -1.28
C GLU A 16 23.07 -6.75 -1.86
N ASP A 17 21.81 -6.37 -2.12
CA ASP A 17 21.45 -5.15 -2.87
C ASP A 17 20.45 -4.24 -2.14
N ILE A 18 20.07 -4.56 -0.90
CA ILE A 18 19.14 -3.75 -0.09
C ILE A 18 19.81 -3.41 1.24
N VAL A 19 20.05 -2.12 1.46
CA VAL A 19 20.65 -1.60 2.69
C VAL A 19 19.70 -0.66 3.39
N ARG A 20 19.35 -0.95 4.65
CA ARG A 20 18.52 -0.12 5.50
C ARG A 20 19.39 0.77 6.39
N LEU A 21 19.07 2.06 6.41
CA LEU A 21 19.61 3.04 7.36
C LEU A 21 18.44 3.55 8.19
N GLU A 22 18.56 3.46 9.51
CA GLU A 22 17.52 3.92 10.43
C GLU A 22 18.11 4.79 11.55
N ALA A 23 17.47 5.91 11.87
CA ALA A 23 17.67 6.61 13.12
C ALA A 23 16.52 6.31 14.10
N GLY A 24 16.84 5.54 15.12
CA GLY A 24 15.95 5.21 16.23
C GLY A 24 15.80 6.35 17.25
N LYS A 25 14.92 6.15 18.23
CA LYS A 25 14.71 7.08 19.35
C LYS A 25 15.17 6.40 20.64
N LYS A 26 16.22 6.93 21.27
CA LYS A 26 16.83 6.38 22.50
C LYS A 26 17.29 4.92 22.33
N GLY A 27 17.89 4.60 21.18
CA GLY A 27 18.35 3.25 20.83
C GLY A 27 17.23 2.27 20.48
N VAL A 28 15.96 2.71 20.43
CA VAL A 28 14.84 1.88 20.00
C VAL A 28 14.59 2.06 18.51
N PHE A 29 14.58 0.95 17.79
CA PHE A 29 14.37 0.85 16.35
C PHE A 29 13.03 0.19 16.01
N CYS A 30 12.54 0.37 14.79
CA CYS A 30 11.33 -0.29 14.31
C CYS A 30 11.69 -1.60 13.61
N ASP A 31 11.47 -2.72 14.30
CA ASP A 31 11.71 -4.06 13.74
C ASP A 31 10.45 -4.69 13.16
N GLY A 32 9.28 -4.22 13.61
CA GLY A 32 7.98 -4.68 13.10
C GLY A 32 7.67 -4.20 11.70
N ASP A 33 6.73 -4.87 11.06
CA ASP A 33 6.25 -4.53 9.73
C ASP A 33 5.54 -3.16 9.72
N THR A 34 5.61 -2.52 8.57
CA THR A 34 5.00 -1.21 8.31
C THR A 34 4.17 -1.32 7.05
N MET A 35 3.29 -0.35 6.83
CA MET A 35 2.44 -0.31 5.64
C MET A 35 3.25 -0.30 4.34
N LEU A 36 4.47 0.25 4.36
CA LEU A 36 5.37 0.24 3.20
C LEU A 36 6.24 -1.02 3.13
N VAL A 37 6.74 -1.51 4.27
CA VAL A 37 7.66 -2.65 4.34
C VAL A 37 7.04 -3.72 5.23
N ALA A 38 6.27 -4.58 4.57
CA ALA A 38 5.30 -5.50 5.19
C ALA A 38 5.85 -6.87 5.60
N ASN A 39 7.13 -7.17 5.34
CA ASN A 39 7.76 -8.40 5.82
C ASN A 39 9.27 -8.21 6.02
N LYS A 40 9.66 -7.43 7.04
CA LYS A 40 11.08 -7.18 7.36
C LYS A 40 11.81 -8.46 7.75
N THR A 41 11.10 -9.45 8.28
CA THR A 41 11.66 -10.73 8.72
C THR A 41 12.02 -11.68 7.58
N ALA A 42 11.53 -11.44 6.35
CA ALA A 42 11.90 -12.24 5.19
C ALA A 42 13.37 -12.07 4.75
N PHE A 43 14.06 -11.07 5.29
CA PHE A 43 15.45 -10.78 4.96
C PHE A 43 16.39 -11.48 5.93
N ASP A 44 17.08 -12.52 5.46
CA ASP A 44 18.12 -13.19 6.24
C ASP A 44 19.30 -12.27 6.55
N GLY A 45 19.52 -11.23 5.74
CA GLY A 45 20.65 -10.32 5.83
C GLY A 45 21.99 -10.94 5.44
N VAL A 46 22.96 -10.09 5.15
CA VAL A 46 24.31 -10.49 4.73
C VAL A 46 25.37 -10.04 5.72
N GLU A 47 26.49 -10.75 5.73
CA GLU A 47 27.62 -10.46 6.63
C GLU A 47 28.32 -9.15 6.24
N ILE A 48 28.61 -8.31 7.24
CA ILE A 48 29.24 -7.00 7.06
C ILE A 48 30.61 -6.94 7.71
N ALA A 49 31.48 -6.09 7.14
CA ALA A 49 32.72 -5.65 7.75
C ALA A 49 32.58 -4.19 8.22
N VAL A 50 33.05 -3.88 9.42
CA VAL A 50 33.01 -2.54 10.00
C VAL A 50 34.43 -2.02 10.16
N ASN A 51 34.70 -0.82 9.65
CA ASN A 51 35.95 -0.11 9.86
C ASN A 51 35.65 1.27 10.46
N GLU A 52 36.00 1.45 11.72
CA GLU A 52 35.82 2.72 12.42
C GLU A 52 37.07 3.59 12.34
N LYS A 53 36.85 4.87 12.07
CA LYS A 53 37.87 5.91 11.96
C LYS A 53 37.42 7.13 12.75
N SER A 54 38.31 8.11 12.87
CA SER A 54 38.02 9.36 13.59
C SER A 54 36.85 10.16 12.99
N ASP A 55 36.58 10.01 11.69
CA ASP A 55 35.50 10.71 10.99
C ASP A 55 34.15 9.95 11.04
N GLY A 56 34.17 8.64 11.27
CA GLY A 56 32.96 7.83 11.34
C GLY A 56 33.17 6.34 11.14
N ALA A 57 32.05 5.63 10.98
CA ALA A 57 32.03 4.20 10.71
C ALA A 57 31.79 3.94 9.22
N TYR A 58 32.54 2.99 8.68
CA TYR A 58 32.41 2.47 7.31
C TYR A 58 31.94 1.02 7.38
N VAL A 59 30.69 0.78 7.02
CA VAL A 59 30.03 -0.53 7.06
C VAL A 59 29.94 -1.08 5.65
N THR A 60 30.60 -2.20 5.38
CA THR A 60 30.86 -2.69 4.02
C THR A 60 30.37 -4.11 3.82
N HIS A 61 29.78 -4.37 2.66
CA HIS A 61 29.53 -5.69 2.12
C HIS A 61 29.77 -5.65 0.61
N GLY A 62 30.62 -6.54 0.10
CA GLY A 62 31.00 -6.54 -1.32
C GLY A 62 31.58 -5.20 -1.78
N ASP A 63 30.99 -4.62 -2.83
CA ASP A 63 31.33 -3.31 -3.41
C ASP A 63 30.54 -2.14 -2.81
N VAL A 64 29.70 -2.39 -1.81
CA VAL A 64 28.82 -1.41 -1.16
C VAL A 64 29.36 -1.05 0.22
N THR A 65 29.63 0.24 0.45
CA THR A 65 30.03 0.78 1.75
C THR A 65 29.06 1.89 2.18
N VAL A 66 28.50 1.78 3.37
CA VAL A 66 27.77 2.86 4.03
C VAL A 66 28.68 3.57 5.01
N PHE A 67 28.78 4.90 4.88
CA PHE A 67 29.47 5.76 5.84
C PHE A 67 28.47 6.47 6.75
N VAL A 68 28.74 6.50 8.06
CA VAL A 68 28.00 7.33 9.03
C VAL A 68 28.99 8.13 9.90
N PRO A 69 28.80 9.46 10.05
CA PRO A 69 29.67 10.31 10.87
C PRO A 69 29.79 9.85 12.33
N ALA A 70 30.96 10.03 12.95
CA ALA A 70 31.25 9.58 14.33
C ALA A 70 30.19 10.03 15.34
N GLU A 71 29.83 11.32 15.31
CA GLU A 71 28.88 11.96 16.25
C GLU A 71 27.45 12.04 15.69
N ALA A 72 27.06 11.10 14.84
CA ALA A 72 25.75 11.12 14.18
C ALA A 72 24.60 10.93 15.18
N LYS A 73 23.75 11.95 15.31
CA LYS A 73 22.50 11.90 16.10
C LYS A 73 21.28 11.49 15.27
N ASN A 74 21.42 11.52 13.95
CA ASN A 74 20.40 11.24 12.96
C ASN A 74 21.12 10.85 11.64
N LEU A 75 20.40 10.53 10.57
CA LEU A 75 21.01 10.05 9.32
C LEU A 75 21.74 11.14 8.50
N SER A 76 21.73 12.40 8.93
CA SER A 76 22.42 13.50 8.22
C SER A 76 23.91 13.20 8.06
N GLY A 77 24.40 13.37 6.84
CA GLY A 77 25.80 13.09 6.49
C GLY A 77 26.08 11.62 6.18
N ALA A 78 25.11 10.71 6.36
CA ALA A 78 25.25 9.34 5.92
C ALA A 78 25.34 9.26 4.39
N LYS A 79 26.14 8.32 3.89
CA LYS A 79 26.41 8.15 2.45
C LYS A 79 26.47 6.68 2.10
N LEU A 80 26.05 6.33 0.88
CA LEU A 80 26.37 5.04 0.28
C LEU A 80 27.40 5.26 -0.83
N ILE A 81 28.50 4.54 -0.71
CA ILE A 81 29.64 4.52 -1.62
C ILE A 81 29.59 3.18 -2.35
N LEU A 82 29.52 3.22 -3.68
CA LEU A 82 29.46 2.05 -4.56
C LEU A 82 30.73 2.02 -5.41
N GLY A 83 31.53 0.96 -5.29
CA GLY A 83 32.78 0.83 -6.03
C GLY A 83 33.73 2.03 -5.84
N GLY A 84 33.77 2.58 -4.62
CA GLY A 84 34.62 3.73 -4.27
C GLY A 84 34.07 5.11 -4.66
N LYS A 85 32.89 5.20 -5.28
CA LYS A 85 32.23 6.48 -5.64
C LYS A 85 30.99 6.70 -4.79
N ILE A 86 30.79 7.93 -4.33
CA ILE A 86 29.55 8.29 -3.62
C ILE A 86 28.39 8.18 -4.61
N ALA A 87 27.51 7.19 -4.40
CA ALA A 87 26.33 6.93 -5.22
C ALA A 87 25.06 7.54 -4.59
N TYR A 88 25.06 7.73 -3.26
CA TYR A 88 23.96 8.36 -2.56
C TYR A 88 24.46 9.14 -1.33
N VAL A 89 23.81 10.28 -1.07
CA VAL A 89 23.98 11.06 0.17
C VAL A 89 22.60 11.19 0.79
N TYR A 90 22.49 10.87 2.08
CA TYR A 90 21.23 10.93 2.79
C TYR A 90 20.60 12.32 2.71
N LYS A 91 19.31 12.33 2.44
CA LYS A 91 18.44 13.50 2.53
C LYS A 91 17.15 13.07 3.22
N ASN A 92 16.53 14.00 3.94
CA ASN A 92 15.18 13.75 4.44
C ASN A 92 14.22 13.63 3.25
N LEU A 93 13.55 12.50 3.14
CA LEU A 93 12.67 12.15 2.02
C LEU A 93 11.34 11.68 2.58
N ARG A 94 10.25 11.96 1.85
CA ARG A 94 8.96 11.29 2.06
C ARG A 94 8.83 10.18 1.03
N ASN A 95 8.08 9.14 1.36
CA ASN A 95 7.69 8.17 0.34
C ASN A 95 6.81 8.86 -0.70
N SER A 96 7.23 8.88 -1.96
CA SER A 96 6.37 9.32 -3.07
C SER A 96 5.67 8.14 -3.76
N GLY A 97 6.14 6.91 -3.59
CA GLY A 97 5.71 5.74 -4.38
C GLY A 97 6.13 5.78 -5.86
N GLU A 98 6.66 6.90 -6.34
CA GLU A 98 6.98 7.09 -7.76
C GLU A 98 8.36 6.51 -8.12
N LEU A 99 8.37 5.55 -9.04
CA LEU A 99 9.59 5.04 -9.65
C LEU A 99 10.04 5.96 -10.79
N PRO A 100 11.36 6.12 -11.03
CA PRO A 100 11.86 6.88 -12.16
C PRO A 100 11.51 6.20 -13.50
N SER A 101 11.54 6.98 -14.59
CA SER A 101 11.52 6.41 -15.94
C SER A 101 12.70 5.46 -16.15
N LEU A 102 12.55 4.49 -17.06
CA LEU A 102 13.53 3.42 -17.26
C LEU A 102 14.95 3.97 -17.50
N ASP A 103 15.07 5.00 -18.34
CA ASP A 103 16.32 5.66 -18.71
C ASP A 103 16.93 6.53 -17.60
N LYS A 104 16.16 6.82 -16.55
CA LYS A 104 16.56 7.62 -15.38
C LYS A 104 16.81 6.78 -14.14
N THR A 105 16.89 5.45 -14.28
CA THR A 105 17.22 4.56 -13.17
C THR A 105 18.60 4.90 -12.59
N PRO A 106 18.71 5.20 -11.28
CA PRO A 106 19.98 5.56 -10.65
C PRO A 106 20.85 4.33 -10.35
N ASP A 107 22.07 4.55 -9.86
CA ASP A 107 22.88 3.47 -9.29
C ASP A 107 22.29 2.95 -7.96
N VAL A 108 21.74 3.87 -7.16
CA VAL A 108 21.07 3.58 -5.89
C VAL A 108 19.76 4.37 -5.85
N PHE A 109 18.66 3.68 -5.61
CA PHE A 109 17.34 4.30 -5.40
C PHE A 109 16.98 4.26 -3.92
N ALA A 110 16.53 5.38 -3.36
CA ALA A 110 16.17 5.47 -1.95
C ALA A 110 14.64 5.39 -1.77
N VAL A 111 14.20 4.44 -0.97
CA VAL A 111 12.80 4.30 -0.52
C VAL A 111 12.75 4.72 0.94
N ALA A 112 11.98 5.76 1.27
CA ALA A 112 11.85 6.22 2.65
C ALA A 112 10.53 5.73 3.25
N ASP A 113 10.58 5.07 4.40
CA ASP A 113 9.39 4.73 5.19
C ASP A 113 9.05 5.93 6.09
N ASN A 114 8.56 7.00 5.44
CA ASN A 114 8.27 8.30 6.06
C ASN A 114 7.12 9.03 5.34
N PRO A 115 5.96 9.27 5.99
CA PRO A 115 5.65 8.88 7.37
C PRO A 115 5.65 7.35 7.51
N ARG A 116 6.16 6.86 8.65
CA ARG A 116 6.14 5.43 8.95
C ARG A 116 4.81 5.09 9.58
N VAL A 117 4.10 4.14 8.99
CA VAL A 117 2.79 3.68 9.48
C VAL A 117 2.91 2.22 9.88
N VAL A 118 2.68 1.92 11.15
CA VAL A 118 2.56 0.55 11.67
C VAL A 118 1.08 0.22 11.80
N LEU A 119 0.67 -0.90 11.19
CA LEU A 119 -0.68 -1.40 11.26
C LEU A 119 -0.92 -2.07 12.62
N PRO A 120 -2.15 -2.01 13.16
CA PRO A 120 -2.51 -2.84 14.30
C PRO A 120 -2.54 -4.32 13.92
N GLU A 121 -2.49 -5.19 14.92
CA GLU A 121 -2.73 -6.62 14.74
C GLU A 121 -4.12 -6.86 14.13
N GLY A 122 -4.20 -7.70 13.09
CA GLY A 122 -5.44 -7.93 12.33
C GLY A 122 -5.73 -6.91 11.22
N GLY A 123 -4.89 -5.87 11.05
CA GLY A 123 -5.00 -4.91 9.94
C GLY A 123 -6.15 -3.91 10.09
N TYR A 124 -6.84 -3.59 8.99
CA TYR A 124 -7.96 -2.63 9.01
C TYR A 124 -9.22 -3.29 9.59
N ALA A 125 -9.30 -3.36 10.91
CA ALA A 125 -10.43 -3.93 11.65
C ALA A 125 -10.83 -3.02 12.82
N PRO A 126 -12.09 -3.04 13.29
CA PRO A 126 -12.54 -2.15 14.36
C PRO A 126 -11.83 -2.44 15.68
N ILE A 127 -11.04 -1.49 16.16
CA ILE A 127 -10.26 -1.59 17.40
C ILE A 127 -10.53 -0.35 18.26
N ALA A 128 -10.92 -0.56 19.52
CA ALA A 128 -11.20 0.50 20.48
C ALA A 128 -9.91 1.11 21.07
N GLN A 129 -9.04 1.64 20.19
CA GLN A 129 -7.81 2.34 20.55
C GLN A 129 -7.69 3.64 19.75
N LYS A 130 -6.85 4.57 20.21
CA LYS A 130 -6.55 5.80 19.46
C LYS A 130 -6.08 5.44 18.04
N ASN A 131 -6.57 6.18 17.04
CA ASN A 131 -6.27 5.93 15.63
C ASN A 131 -6.54 4.48 15.21
N ASN A 132 -7.51 3.81 15.84
CA ASN A 132 -7.83 2.41 15.59
C ASN A 132 -6.59 1.48 15.71
N GLY A 133 -5.67 1.82 16.61
CA GLY A 133 -4.43 1.06 16.83
C GLY A 133 -3.30 1.33 15.83
N PHE A 134 -3.52 2.16 14.81
CA PHE A 134 -2.45 2.59 13.91
C PHE A 134 -1.46 3.51 14.61
N VAL A 135 -0.17 3.27 14.41
CA VAL A 135 0.92 4.10 14.93
C VAL A 135 1.61 4.81 13.78
N ILE A 136 1.60 6.15 13.81
CA ILE A 136 2.16 7.00 12.75
C ILE A 136 3.34 7.81 13.31
N ASP A 137 4.51 7.66 12.67
CA ASP A 137 5.69 8.50 12.91
C ASP A 137 5.93 9.39 11.68
N GLU A 138 5.43 10.63 11.75
CA GLU A 138 5.49 11.66 10.70
C GLU A 138 6.92 12.13 10.33
N LYS A 139 7.91 11.75 11.13
CA LYS A 139 9.29 12.20 11.00
C LYS A 139 10.27 11.04 11.13
N ALA A 140 9.85 9.83 10.81
CA ALA A 140 10.71 8.67 10.80
C ALA A 140 11.89 8.91 9.84
N GLN A 141 13.08 8.51 10.28
CA GLN A 141 14.27 8.45 9.44
C GLN A 141 14.61 6.99 9.24
N ASP A 142 13.95 6.38 8.26
CA ASP A 142 14.05 4.96 7.95
C ASP A 142 14.08 4.85 6.43
N VAL A 143 15.25 4.56 5.87
CA VAL A 143 15.48 4.60 4.43
C VAL A 143 16.14 3.31 3.97
N TYR A 144 15.61 2.76 2.88
CA TYR A 144 16.07 1.56 2.22
C TYR A 144 16.73 1.98 0.90
N LEU A 145 17.99 1.62 0.75
CA LEU A 145 18.81 1.92 -0.41
C LEU A 145 18.88 0.69 -1.30
N LEU A 146 18.23 0.77 -2.47
CA LEU A 146 18.16 -0.29 -3.47
C LEU A 146 19.30 -0.11 -4.48
N VAL A 147 20.31 -0.98 -4.43
CA VAL A 147 21.52 -0.93 -5.26
C VAL A 147 21.25 -1.52 -6.65
N CYS A 148 20.61 -0.73 -7.51
CA CYS A 148 20.12 -1.17 -8.81
C CYS A 148 21.08 -0.97 -9.99
N ARG A 149 22.19 -0.21 -9.83
CA ARG A 149 23.26 -0.05 -10.85
C ARG A 149 22.72 0.36 -12.24
N LYS A 150 21.79 1.32 -12.27
CA LYS A 150 21.08 1.81 -13.47
C LYS A 150 20.25 0.75 -14.21
N ASN A 151 20.03 -0.42 -13.60
CA ASN A 151 19.20 -1.47 -14.17
C ASN A 151 17.75 -1.33 -13.69
N ALA A 152 16.89 -0.89 -14.61
CA ALA A 152 15.46 -0.61 -14.34
C ALA A 152 14.66 -1.86 -13.94
N ALA A 153 15.02 -3.04 -14.47
CA ALA A 153 14.38 -4.30 -14.12
C ALA A 153 14.79 -4.75 -12.72
N LYS A 154 16.08 -4.60 -12.38
CA LYS A 154 16.60 -4.85 -11.04
C LYS A 154 15.93 -3.94 -10.01
N LEU A 155 15.78 -2.65 -10.29
CA LEU A 155 15.09 -1.72 -9.39
C LEU A 155 13.67 -2.21 -9.05
N ARG A 156 12.86 -2.58 -10.05
CA ARG A 156 11.50 -3.09 -9.83
C ARG A 156 11.50 -4.39 -9.02
N LYS A 157 12.43 -5.31 -9.31
CA LYS A 157 12.59 -6.55 -8.52
C LYS A 157 12.88 -6.23 -7.05
N LEU A 158 13.87 -5.38 -6.77
CA LEU A 158 14.23 -5.00 -5.40
C LEU A 158 13.11 -4.24 -4.68
N TYR A 159 12.40 -3.36 -5.40
CA TYR A 159 11.26 -2.63 -4.84
C TYR A 159 10.17 -3.60 -4.39
N VAL A 160 9.77 -4.54 -5.27
CA VAL A 160 8.77 -5.56 -4.96
C VAL A 160 9.23 -6.53 -3.86
N GLU A 161 10.52 -6.91 -3.85
CA GLU A 161 11.10 -7.70 -2.76
C GLU A 161 10.99 -6.98 -1.41
N LEU A 162 11.15 -5.65 -1.40
CA LEU A 162 11.04 -4.84 -0.19
C LEU A 162 9.60 -4.60 0.24
N THR A 163 8.73 -4.21 -0.69
CA THR A 163 7.38 -3.70 -0.38
C THR A 163 6.28 -4.76 -0.47
N GLY A 164 6.59 -5.95 -0.96
CA GLY A 164 5.64 -7.05 -1.16
C GLY A 164 5.22 -7.22 -2.62
N ARG A 165 4.83 -8.47 -2.95
CA ARG A 165 4.27 -8.84 -4.25
C ARG A 165 2.76 -8.60 -4.24
N ALA A 166 2.23 -8.16 -5.37
CA ALA A 166 0.79 -8.22 -5.59
C ALA A 166 0.34 -9.69 -5.62
N GLU A 167 -0.80 -9.96 -5.00
CA GLU A 167 -1.47 -11.25 -5.07
C GLU A 167 -2.04 -11.49 -6.49
N LEU A 168 -2.34 -12.75 -6.80
CA LEU A 168 -3.04 -13.07 -8.03
C LEU A 168 -4.49 -12.56 -7.96
N VAL A 169 -4.95 -11.95 -9.05
CA VAL A 169 -6.35 -11.54 -9.19
C VAL A 169 -7.24 -12.71 -9.61
N ARG A 170 -8.54 -12.56 -9.40
CA ARG A 170 -9.56 -13.50 -9.92
C ARG A 170 -9.53 -13.47 -11.45
N LEU A 171 -9.86 -14.58 -12.11
CA LEU A 171 -9.85 -14.64 -13.59
C LEU A 171 -10.85 -13.65 -14.21
N ALA A 172 -12.03 -13.49 -13.60
CA ALA A 172 -13.04 -12.51 -14.03
C ALA A 172 -12.49 -11.08 -14.09
N THR A 173 -11.55 -10.71 -13.21
CA THR A 173 -10.89 -9.39 -13.23
C THR A 173 -10.14 -9.12 -14.54
N LEU A 174 -9.67 -10.17 -15.23
CA LEU A 174 -8.98 -10.08 -16.53
C LEU A 174 -9.93 -10.21 -17.73
N GLY A 175 -11.23 -10.38 -17.47
CA GLY A 175 -12.30 -10.52 -18.46
C GLY A 175 -12.85 -9.18 -18.95
N ASN A 176 -14.09 -9.19 -19.44
CA ASN A 176 -14.77 -8.01 -19.96
C ASN A 176 -15.61 -7.30 -18.90
N TRP A 177 -15.63 -5.97 -18.97
CA TRP A 177 -16.24 -5.10 -17.97
C TRP A 177 -17.28 -4.19 -18.61
N ASN A 178 -18.51 -4.20 -18.11
CA ASN A 178 -19.48 -3.15 -18.38
C ASN A 178 -19.39 -2.10 -17.27
N SER A 179 -18.93 -0.89 -17.60
CA SER A 179 -18.83 0.21 -16.64
C SER A 179 -19.18 1.54 -17.28
N ARG A 180 -20.10 2.26 -16.66
CA ARG A 180 -20.61 3.54 -17.13
C ARG A 180 -21.18 4.32 -15.95
N TYR A 181 -20.95 5.64 -15.95
CA TYR A 181 -21.72 6.54 -15.10
C TYR A 181 -23.17 6.61 -15.60
N TYR A 182 -24.02 5.78 -15.00
CA TYR A 182 -25.41 5.60 -15.40
C TYR A 182 -26.26 5.12 -14.22
N LYS A 183 -27.44 5.72 -14.08
CA LYS A 183 -28.42 5.37 -13.06
C LYS A 183 -29.20 4.13 -13.48
N TYR A 184 -28.69 2.97 -13.12
CA TYR A 184 -29.40 1.71 -13.31
C TYR A 184 -30.50 1.56 -12.26
N ASP A 185 -31.66 1.07 -12.70
CA ASP A 185 -32.53 0.25 -11.84
C ASP A 185 -32.22 -1.24 -12.05
N GLN A 186 -32.75 -2.10 -11.17
CA GLN A 186 -32.52 -3.53 -11.21
C GLN A 186 -32.86 -4.15 -12.57
N LYS A 187 -34.02 -3.80 -13.15
CA LYS A 187 -34.46 -4.37 -14.43
C LYS A 187 -33.51 -3.97 -15.56
N GLN A 188 -33.03 -2.72 -15.57
CA GLN A 188 -32.07 -2.24 -16.55
C GLN A 188 -30.72 -2.93 -16.40
N ALA A 189 -30.27 -3.20 -15.17
CA ALA A 189 -29.02 -3.91 -14.92
C ALA A 189 -29.11 -5.40 -15.35
N GLU A 190 -30.21 -6.08 -15.04
CA GLU A 190 -30.50 -7.44 -15.51
C GLU A 190 -30.57 -7.49 -17.05
N GLN A 191 -31.27 -6.53 -17.66
CA GLN A 191 -31.36 -6.45 -19.12
C GLN A 191 -30.00 -6.20 -19.78
N MET A 192 -29.10 -5.43 -19.14
CA MET A 192 -27.75 -5.22 -19.65
C MET A 192 -27.00 -6.56 -19.78
N ILE A 193 -27.09 -7.43 -18.78
CA ILE A 193 -26.47 -8.76 -18.83
C ILE A 193 -27.06 -9.59 -19.98
N LEU A 194 -28.39 -9.64 -20.08
CA LEU A 194 -29.08 -10.36 -21.16
C LEU A 194 -28.76 -9.81 -22.54
N ASP A 195 -28.54 -8.51 -22.68
CA ASP A 195 -28.17 -7.88 -23.94
C ASP A 195 -26.76 -8.31 -24.38
N TYR A 196 -25.79 -8.43 -23.46
CA TYR A 196 -24.48 -8.98 -23.79
C TYR A 196 -24.57 -10.41 -24.32
N GLU A 197 -25.35 -11.26 -23.66
CA GLU A 197 -25.61 -12.63 -24.10
C GLU A 197 -26.30 -12.69 -25.46
N ALA A 198 -27.34 -11.88 -25.66
CA ALA A 198 -28.09 -11.84 -26.92
C ALA A 198 -27.25 -11.39 -28.13
N HIS A 199 -26.14 -10.69 -27.89
CA HIS A 199 -25.20 -10.24 -28.92
C HIS A 199 -23.94 -11.10 -29.01
N ASP A 200 -23.86 -12.24 -28.31
CA ASP A 200 -22.69 -13.11 -28.25
C ASP A 200 -21.41 -12.36 -27.80
N VAL A 201 -21.55 -11.40 -26.89
CA VAL A 201 -20.43 -10.65 -26.30
C VAL A 201 -20.22 -11.13 -24.86
N PRO A 202 -19.02 -11.62 -24.47
CA PRO A 202 -18.77 -12.04 -23.10
C PRO A 202 -18.86 -10.85 -22.15
N LEU A 203 -19.38 -11.10 -20.95
CA LEU A 203 -19.40 -10.17 -19.84
C LEU A 203 -18.95 -10.92 -18.59
N ASP A 204 -17.91 -10.43 -17.93
CA ASP A 204 -17.40 -11.04 -16.69
C ASP A 204 -17.73 -10.17 -15.47
N ASN A 205 -17.82 -8.84 -15.64
CA ASN A 205 -18.10 -7.91 -14.55
C ASN A 205 -19.08 -6.83 -14.99
N ILE A 206 -20.09 -6.57 -14.16
CA ILE A 206 -20.97 -5.41 -14.28
C ILE A 206 -20.72 -4.44 -13.13
N VAL A 207 -20.48 -3.18 -13.46
CA VAL A 207 -20.21 -2.12 -12.49
C VAL A 207 -21.46 -1.27 -12.28
N LEU A 208 -21.96 -1.24 -11.04
CA LEU A 208 -22.95 -0.25 -10.63
C LEU A 208 -22.24 0.94 -9.99
N ASP A 209 -22.41 2.11 -10.60
CA ASP A 209 -21.89 3.38 -10.09
C ASP A 209 -22.69 3.84 -8.85
N THR A 210 -22.64 5.12 -8.46
CA THR A 210 -23.20 5.61 -7.20
C THR A 210 -24.66 5.28 -6.93
N ASP A 211 -25.50 5.05 -7.94
CA ASP A 211 -26.96 4.92 -7.80
C ASP A 211 -27.46 3.65 -7.10
N TRP A 212 -26.63 2.63 -6.87
CA TRP A 212 -27.05 1.45 -6.09
C TRP A 212 -27.46 1.82 -4.65
N ARG A 213 -27.03 2.98 -4.14
CA ARG A 213 -27.25 3.44 -2.77
C ARG A 213 -28.31 4.55 -2.65
N MET A 214 -28.98 4.62 -1.50
CA MET A 214 -30.10 5.53 -1.23
C MET A 214 -29.72 7.01 -1.30
N ALA A 215 -28.54 7.40 -0.82
CA ALA A 215 -28.02 8.76 -0.93
C ALA A 215 -27.17 8.94 -2.21
N SER A 216 -27.69 8.46 -3.34
CA SER A 216 -27.02 8.46 -4.65
C SER A 216 -26.73 9.86 -5.19
N ASP A 217 -27.56 10.85 -4.85
CA ASP A 217 -27.35 12.27 -5.19
C ASP A 217 -26.05 12.84 -4.60
N ARG A 218 -25.64 12.30 -3.45
CA ARG A 218 -24.36 12.62 -2.81
C ARG A 218 -23.27 11.60 -3.16
N GLY A 219 -23.65 10.39 -3.55
CA GLY A 219 -22.76 9.27 -3.86
C GLY A 219 -22.26 8.52 -2.63
N ILE A 220 -22.86 8.73 -1.45
CA ILE A 220 -22.29 8.32 -0.15
C ILE A 220 -23.17 7.31 0.61
N GLY A 221 -22.58 6.68 1.62
CA GLY A 221 -23.28 5.73 2.49
C GLY A 221 -23.42 4.34 1.85
N TYR A 222 -24.08 3.43 2.57
CA TYR A 222 -24.12 2.02 2.21
C TYR A 222 -25.52 1.40 2.20
N ASP A 223 -26.57 2.19 2.47
CA ASP A 223 -27.94 1.72 2.34
C ASP A 223 -28.32 1.60 0.85
N VAL A 224 -28.90 0.49 0.45
CA VAL A 224 -29.39 0.27 -0.93
C VAL A 224 -30.56 1.20 -1.24
N ASP A 225 -30.60 1.79 -2.44
CA ASP A 225 -31.80 2.48 -2.93
C ASP A 225 -32.85 1.45 -3.36
N THR A 226 -33.79 1.13 -2.48
CA THR A 226 -34.83 0.14 -2.75
C THR A 226 -35.86 0.58 -3.80
N ASN A 227 -35.86 1.84 -4.23
CA ASN A 227 -36.68 2.27 -5.37
C ASN A 227 -36.06 1.82 -6.70
N LEU A 228 -34.73 1.72 -6.75
CA LEU A 228 -33.98 1.27 -7.94
C LEU A 228 -33.72 -0.23 -7.88
N PHE A 229 -33.36 -0.74 -6.71
CA PHE A 229 -33.03 -2.14 -6.46
C PHE A 229 -33.94 -2.72 -5.36
N PRO A 230 -35.21 -3.03 -5.68
CA PRO A 230 -36.16 -3.57 -4.70
C PRO A 230 -35.78 -4.96 -4.18
N ASP A 231 -35.01 -5.75 -4.94
CA ASP A 231 -34.44 -7.04 -4.50
C ASP A 231 -32.97 -7.15 -4.93
N MET A 232 -32.09 -6.43 -4.23
CA MET A 232 -30.64 -6.46 -4.51
C MET A 232 -30.04 -7.87 -4.38
N ASN A 233 -30.51 -8.66 -3.41
CA ASN A 233 -30.04 -10.04 -3.26
C ASN A 233 -30.50 -10.92 -4.44
N GLY A 234 -31.68 -10.66 -5.00
CA GLY A 234 -32.14 -11.26 -6.25
C GLY A 234 -31.28 -10.87 -7.44
N TYR A 235 -30.89 -9.59 -7.52
CA TYR A 235 -29.99 -9.12 -8.56
C TYR A 235 -28.62 -9.81 -8.52
N TYR A 236 -28.00 -9.95 -7.33
CA TYR A 236 -26.74 -10.69 -7.21
C TYR A 236 -26.87 -12.13 -7.71
N ARG A 237 -27.91 -12.85 -7.25
CA ARG A 237 -28.18 -14.22 -7.71
C ARG A 237 -28.35 -14.29 -9.22
N PHE A 238 -29.11 -13.35 -9.80
CA PHE A 238 -29.29 -13.27 -11.24
C PHE A 238 -27.96 -13.09 -11.97
N ALA A 239 -27.14 -12.11 -11.57
CA ALA A 239 -25.85 -11.89 -12.20
C ALA A 239 -24.94 -13.13 -12.11
N HIS A 240 -24.87 -13.77 -10.94
CA HIS A 240 -24.08 -14.98 -10.71
C HIS A 240 -24.58 -16.20 -11.50
N ASP A 241 -25.90 -16.38 -11.63
CA ASP A 241 -26.50 -17.44 -12.45
C ASP A 241 -26.15 -17.27 -13.95
N HIS A 242 -25.89 -16.04 -14.37
CA HIS A 242 -25.39 -15.67 -15.71
C HIS A 242 -23.84 -15.62 -15.79
N GLY A 243 -23.12 -15.99 -14.72
CA GLY A 243 -21.66 -16.01 -14.68
C GLY A 243 -21.00 -14.62 -14.65
N VAL A 244 -21.73 -13.59 -14.20
CA VAL A 244 -21.27 -12.20 -14.13
C VAL A 244 -21.05 -11.78 -12.68
N ASP A 245 -19.86 -11.24 -12.41
CA ASP A 245 -19.53 -10.62 -11.12
C ASP A 245 -20.11 -9.21 -11.01
N VAL A 246 -20.50 -8.82 -9.80
CA VAL A 246 -21.02 -7.47 -9.53
C VAL A 246 -19.98 -6.64 -8.78
N MET A 247 -19.76 -5.42 -9.28
CA MET A 247 -18.88 -4.43 -8.64
C MET A 247 -19.62 -3.14 -8.32
N PHE A 248 -19.43 -2.64 -7.11
CA PHE A 248 -20.02 -1.39 -6.66
C PHE A 248 -18.97 -0.30 -6.52
N ASN A 249 -19.32 0.89 -6.97
CA ASN A 249 -18.65 2.11 -6.55
C ASN A 249 -18.73 2.27 -5.02
N ASP A 250 -17.67 2.80 -4.39
CA ASP A 250 -17.63 3.28 -3.00
C ASP A 250 -17.01 4.68 -3.01
N HIS A 251 -17.75 5.69 -2.53
CA HIS A 251 -17.19 7.00 -2.20
C HIS A 251 -16.99 7.10 -0.68
N PRO A 252 -15.74 7.07 -0.22
CA PRO A 252 -15.45 7.20 1.20
C PRO A 252 -15.64 8.64 1.67
N GLU A 253 -16.65 8.87 2.52
CA GLU A 253 -16.83 10.13 3.23
C GLU A 253 -16.77 9.94 4.74
N PRO A 254 -16.22 10.92 5.48
CA PRO A 254 -16.20 10.89 6.94
C PRO A 254 -17.62 10.73 7.52
N GLN A 255 -17.79 9.79 8.44
CA GLN A 255 -18.92 9.81 9.35
C GLN A 255 -18.91 11.09 10.20
N ASP A 256 -20.08 11.61 10.54
CA ASP A 256 -20.21 12.81 11.37
C ASP A 256 -19.31 12.76 12.62
N GLY A 257 -18.45 13.77 12.75
CA GLY A 257 -17.50 13.92 13.86
C GLY A 257 -16.17 13.16 13.69
N CYS A 258 -15.99 12.38 12.63
CA CYS A 258 -14.71 11.72 12.32
C CYS A 258 -13.81 12.69 11.56
N THR A 259 -12.54 12.78 11.97
CA THR A 259 -11.53 13.66 11.32
C THR A 259 -10.40 12.86 10.67
N SER A 260 -10.51 11.53 10.67
CA SER A 260 -9.52 10.63 10.06
C SER A 260 -10.17 9.32 9.59
N CYS A 261 -9.67 8.76 8.49
CA CYS A 261 -10.08 7.44 7.96
C CYS A 261 -9.71 6.25 8.89
N ILE A 262 -8.90 6.52 9.91
CA ILE A 262 -8.51 5.58 10.97
C ILE A 262 -9.12 5.94 12.33
N ASP A 263 -10.15 6.80 12.35
CA ASP A 263 -10.97 6.97 13.54
C ASP A 263 -11.70 5.65 13.85
N PRO A 264 -11.71 5.14 15.09
CA PRO A 264 -12.40 3.88 15.42
C PRO A 264 -13.87 3.83 15.00
N LYS A 265 -14.60 4.96 15.05
CA LYS A 265 -15.99 5.03 14.60
C LYS A 265 -16.08 4.86 13.09
N GLU A 266 -15.20 5.53 12.35
CA GLU A 266 -15.11 5.46 10.89
C GLU A 266 -14.76 4.04 10.43
N VAL A 267 -13.72 3.44 11.04
CA VAL A 267 -13.28 2.08 10.73
C VAL A 267 -14.41 1.07 11.02
N ALA A 268 -15.08 1.19 12.17
CA ALA A 268 -16.21 0.32 12.53
C ALA A 268 -17.34 0.40 11.49
N TYR A 269 -17.72 1.62 11.12
CA TYR A 269 -18.76 1.83 10.12
C TYR A 269 -18.38 1.23 8.76
N ARG A 270 -17.22 1.59 8.23
CA ARG A 270 -16.82 1.14 6.88
C ARG A 270 -16.52 -0.35 6.82
N ALA A 271 -15.78 -0.91 7.78
CA ALA A 271 -15.46 -2.33 7.78
C ALA A 271 -16.73 -3.19 7.82
N MET A 272 -17.69 -2.83 8.68
CA MET A 272 -18.96 -3.56 8.79
C MET A 272 -19.80 -3.46 7.51
N ARG A 273 -19.95 -2.25 6.96
CA ARG A 273 -20.82 -2.04 5.79
C ARG A 273 -20.23 -2.56 4.50
N LEU A 274 -18.91 -2.45 4.32
CA LEU A 274 -18.23 -3.06 3.18
C LEU A 274 -18.31 -4.59 3.23
N ALA A 275 -18.13 -5.19 4.42
CA ALA A 275 -18.26 -6.64 4.60
C ALA A 275 -19.70 -7.12 4.37
N GLU A 276 -20.71 -6.41 4.85
CA GLU A 276 -22.12 -6.75 4.68
C GLU A 276 -22.50 -6.93 3.19
N HIS A 277 -22.07 -6.03 2.31
CA HIS A 277 -22.36 -6.19 0.87
C HIS A 277 -21.61 -7.36 0.24
N LEU A 278 -20.35 -7.60 0.64
CA LEU A 278 -19.60 -8.77 0.17
C LEU A 278 -20.28 -10.08 0.61
N GLU A 279 -20.76 -10.14 1.86
CA GLU A 279 -21.50 -11.29 2.40
C GLU A 279 -22.85 -11.51 1.69
N ASN A 280 -23.46 -10.44 1.19
CA ASN A 280 -24.74 -10.50 0.49
C ASN A 280 -24.63 -10.88 -0.99
N GLY A 281 -23.43 -10.89 -1.58
CA GLY A 281 -23.20 -11.31 -2.96
C GLY A 281 -22.46 -10.30 -3.84
N LEU A 282 -21.96 -9.19 -3.31
CA LEU A 282 -21.05 -8.31 -4.04
C LEU A 282 -19.68 -8.98 -4.22
N ASP A 283 -19.09 -8.88 -5.41
CA ASP A 283 -17.80 -9.54 -5.71
C ASP A 283 -16.61 -8.61 -5.56
N THR A 284 -16.76 -7.32 -5.87
CA THR A 284 -15.62 -6.38 -5.87
C THR A 284 -16.06 -4.94 -5.55
N TRP A 285 -15.20 -4.20 -4.89
CA TRP A 285 -15.37 -2.77 -4.63
C TRP A 285 -14.56 -1.93 -5.60
N TRP A 286 -15.18 -0.87 -6.12
CA TRP A 286 -14.52 0.24 -6.79
C TRP A 286 -14.39 1.41 -5.81
N TYR A 287 -13.23 1.54 -5.18
CA TYR A 287 -12.94 2.72 -4.35
C TYR A 287 -12.68 3.92 -5.26
N ASP A 288 -13.68 4.78 -5.39
CA ASP A 288 -13.60 6.03 -6.12
C ASP A 288 -13.56 7.20 -5.14
N ARG A 289 -12.78 8.24 -5.48
CA ARG A 289 -12.38 9.33 -4.58
C ARG A 289 -11.58 8.85 -3.37
N ASN A 290 -10.70 9.74 -2.90
CA ASN A 290 -10.02 9.52 -1.63
C ASN A 290 -10.90 10.01 -0.48
N TRP A 291 -10.76 9.37 0.67
CA TRP A 291 -11.36 9.85 1.92
C TRP A 291 -10.85 11.27 2.17
N HIS A 292 -11.76 12.24 2.22
CA HIS A 292 -11.42 13.65 2.37
C HIS A 292 -12.19 14.26 3.54
N THR A 293 -11.55 15.20 4.24
CA THR A 293 -12.16 16.04 5.28
C THR A 293 -12.77 17.30 4.69
#